data_AF-A0A109GB19-F1
#
_entry.id   AF-A0A109GB19-F1
#
_cell.length_a   1.000
_cell.length_b   1.000
_cell.length_c   1.000
_cell.angle_alpha   90.00
_cell.angle_beta   90.00
_cell.angle_gamma   90.00
#
_symmetry.space_group_name_H-M   'P 1'
#
loop_
_entity.id
_entity.type
_entity.pdbx_description
1 polymer ?
#
loop_
_entity_poly.entity_id
_entity_poly.type
_entity_poly.pdbx_seq_one_letter_code
_entity_poly.pdbx_strand_id
1 'polypeptide(L)'
;MKKIISICALTALSFTLIGCTSTSTTNTTPKTKQENTKNTIQLNSADITNIEMLRTTSNTSSKSQTDNEEMIKSIISAVQKGTPKTITLNQKKRASAHSTITVTYKDDSKEEFLVWVDNKEQITIAKNEKKDKVEAVTVNIKGAKMMKDFFKNDKT
;
A
#
# COMPACT_ATOMS: atom_id res chain seq x y z
N MET A 1 41.59 -44.64 23.57
CA MET A 1 42.26 -43.38 23.97
C MET A 1 43.51 -43.19 23.13
N LYS A 2 43.58 -42.11 22.33
CA LYS A 2 44.83 -41.46 21.90
C LYS A 2 44.46 -40.11 21.26
N LYS A 3 45.04 -39.04 21.81
CA LYS A 3 44.87 -37.62 21.46
C LYS A 3 46.06 -37.19 20.60
N ILE A 4 45.85 -36.37 19.56
CA ILE A 4 46.87 -35.53 18.90
C ILE A 4 46.08 -34.36 18.23
N ILE A 5 45.97 -33.19 18.86
CA ILE A 5 46.83 -31.99 18.78
C ILE A 5 46.73 -31.26 17.42
N SER A 6 46.01 -30.11 17.47
CA SER A 6 46.33 -28.78 16.93
C SER A 6 47.14 -28.65 15.63
N ILE A 7 46.60 -27.92 14.64
CA ILE A 7 47.29 -26.72 14.12
C ILE A 7 46.28 -25.74 13.49
N CYS A 8 46.34 -24.50 13.95
CA CYS A 8 45.76 -23.34 13.26
C CYS A 8 46.53 -23.07 11.97
N ALA A 9 45.82 -22.65 10.93
CA ALA A 9 46.39 -21.82 9.87
C ALA A 9 45.34 -20.82 9.40
N LEU A 10 45.38 -19.63 10.02
CA LEU A 10 44.84 -18.41 9.42
C LEU A 10 45.72 -18.02 8.24
N THR A 11 45.11 -17.78 7.08
CA THR A 11 45.68 -16.88 6.07
C THR A 11 44.62 -15.86 5.70
N ALA A 12 44.69 -14.72 6.37
CA ALA A 12 44.20 -13.46 5.85
C ALA A 12 45.27 -12.88 4.91
N LEU A 13 44.88 -12.46 3.71
CA LEU A 13 45.62 -11.49 2.89
C LEU A 13 44.60 -10.90 1.90
N SER A 14 43.80 -9.94 2.38
CA SER A 14 43.97 -8.50 2.18
C SER A 14 43.90 -8.08 0.71
N PHE A 15 42.70 -7.61 0.34
CA PHE A 15 42.46 -6.73 -0.77
C PHE A 15 42.92 -5.31 -0.43
N THR A 16 43.93 -4.82 -1.13
CA THR A 16 44.24 -3.40 -1.38
C THR A 16 45.11 -3.42 -2.67
N LEU A 17 45.08 -2.51 -3.63
CA LEU A 17 44.62 -1.14 -3.69
C LEU A 17 44.58 -0.72 -5.19
N ILE A 18 43.46 -0.11 -5.62
CA ILE A 18 43.32 1.14 -6.38
C ILE A 18 44.31 1.46 -7.54
N GLY A 19 43.72 1.75 -8.71
CA GLY A 19 44.19 2.76 -9.67
C GLY A 19 43.15 2.90 -10.81
N CYS A 20 42.19 3.85 -10.75
CA CYS A 20 42.29 5.25 -11.21
C CYS A 20 42.56 5.35 -12.72
N THR A 21 41.87 6.10 -13.58
CA THR A 21 40.76 7.06 -13.54
C THR A 21 40.39 7.33 -15.01
N SER A 22 39.12 7.58 -15.33
CA SER A 22 38.78 8.52 -16.40
C SER A 22 37.58 9.34 -15.96
N THR A 23 37.88 10.58 -15.59
CA THR A 23 36.98 11.67 -15.28
C THR A 23 35.95 11.85 -16.40
N SER A 24 34.68 11.90 -16.05
CA SER A 24 33.68 12.67 -16.80
C SER A 24 32.66 13.19 -15.81
N THR A 25 32.87 14.44 -15.41
CA THR A 25 31.92 15.27 -14.70
C THR A 25 30.66 15.46 -15.53
N THR A 26 29.56 14.88 -15.08
CA THR A 26 28.23 15.45 -15.30
C THR A 26 27.50 15.46 -13.97
N ASN A 27 27.37 16.67 -13.42
CA ASN A 27 26.37 16.99 -12.41
C ASN A 27 25.00 16.71 -13.01
N THR A 28 24.49 15.50 -12.80
CA THR A 28 23.07 15.24 -12.85
C THR A 28 22.72 14.56 -11.55
N THR A 29 22.15 15.34 -10.64
CA THR A 29 21.22 14.90 -9.59
C THR A 29 20.55 13.61 -10.05
N PRO A 30 20.53 12.53 -9.25
CA PRO A 30 19.75 11.37 -9.63
C PRO A 30 18.29 11.84 -9.69
N LYS A 31 17.79 12.11 -10.90
CA LYS A 31 16.36 12.11 -11.16
C LYS A 31 15.95 10.72 -10.74
N THR A 32 15.35 10.64 -9.56
CA THR A 32 14.63 9.46 -9.08
C THR A 32 13.84 8.97 -10.26
N LYS A 33 14.34 7.90 -10.88
CA LYS A 33 13.65 7.19 -11.93
C LYS A 33 12.41 6.70 -11.20
N GLN A 34 11.30 7.40 -11.41
CA GLN A 34 10.00 6.99 -10.92
C GLN A 34 9.71 5.69 -11.67
N GLU A 35 10.22 4.61 -11.11
CA GLU A 35 9.81 3.26 -11.43
C GLU A 35 8.29 3.32 -11.30
N ASN A 36 7.60 3.19 -12.43
CA ASN A 36 6.17 2.92 -12.47
C ASN A 36 5.98 1.59 -11.74
N THR A 37 6.03 1.66 -10.41
CA THR A 37 5.75 0.56 -9.52
C THR A 37 4.27 0.31 -9.74
N LYS A 38 3.99 -0.70 -10.55
CA LYS A 38 2.64 -1.16 -10.84
C LYS A 38 1.89 -1.19 -9.51
N ASN A 39 0.78 -0.48 -9.44
CA ASN A 39 0.01 -0.36 -8.22
C ASN A 39 -0.41 -1.76 -7.76
N THR A 40 -0.08 -2.08 -6.52
CA THR A 40 -0.14 -3.46 -6.00
C THR A 40 -1.56 -3.90 -5.72
N ILE A 41 -2.45 -2.97 -5.39
CA ILE A 41 -3.89 -3.20 -5.32
C ILE A 41 -4.46 -3.12 -6.73
N GLN A 42 -4.59 -4.27 -7.38
CA GLN A 42 -5.22 -4.41 -8.70
C GLN A 42 -6.68 -4.82 -8.54
N LEU A 43 -7.59 -3.88 -8.82
CA LEU A 43 -9.02 -4.13 -8.90
C LEU A 43 -9.43 -4.20 -10.38
N ASN A 44 -10.08 -5.28 -10.79
CA ASN A 44 -10.64 -5.40 -12.14
C ASN A 44 -12.11 -4.96 -12.13
N SER A 45 -12.42 -3.82 -12.74
CA SER A 45 -13.79 -3.29 -12.76
C SER A 45 -14.79 -4.21 -13.44
N ALA A 46 -14.34 -5.01 -14.41
CA ALA A 46 -15.23 -5.93 -15.13
C ALA A 46 -15.75 -7.06 -14.24
N ASP A 47 -15.08 -7.35 -13.13
CA ASP A 47 -15.39 -8.47 -12.24
C ASP A 47 -16.08 -8.02 -10.95
N ILE A 48 -16.21 -6.72 -10.71
CA ILE A 48 -16.77 -6.15 -9.49
C ILE A 48 -18.25 -5.83 -9.69
N THR A 49 -19.08 -6.26 -8.74
CA THR A 49 -20.54 -6.04 -8.74
C THR A 49 -20.96 -4.97 -7.75
N ASN A 50 -20.24 -4.81 -6.64
CA ASN A 50 -20.58 -3.85 -5.60
C ASN A 50 -19.33 -3.40 -4.82
N ILE A 51 -19.32 -2.13 -4.43
CA ILE A 51 -18.36 -1.58 -3.47
C ILE A 51 -19.13 -1.00 -2.29
N GLU A 52 -18.79 -1.45 -1.09
CA GLU A 52 -19.34 -0.97 0.18
C GLU A 52 -18.25 -0.32 1.03
N MET A 53 -18.58 0.79 1.69
CA MET A 53 -17.74 1.50 2.64
C MET A 53 -18.49 1.61 3.97
N LEU A 54 -17.85 1.16 5.06
CA LEU A 54 -18.40 1.15 6.41
C LEU A 54 -17.45 1.85 7.37
N ARG A 55 -17.93 2.85 8.10
CA ARG A 55 -17.14 3.52 9.15
C ARG A 55 -17.04 2.62 10.38
N THR A 56 -15.82 2.42 10.88
CA THR A 56 -15.52 1.46 11.96
C THR A 56 -15.27 2.12 13.33
N THR A 57 -15.04 3.44 13.39
CA THR A 57 -14.49 4.10 14.58
C THR A 57 -15.39 5.15 15.25
N SER A 58 -16.70 5.12 15.05
CA SER A 58 -17.61 6.04 15.74
C SER A 58 -18.84 5.34 16.31
N ASN A 59 -19.40 5.89 17.39
CA ASN A 59 -20.72 5.55 17.94
C ASN A 59 -21.88 5.79 16.94
N THR A 60 -21.56 6.13 15.69
CA THR A 60 -22.44 6.30 14.55
C THR A 60 -21.99 5.36 13.44
N SER A 61 -22.91 4.54 12.94
CA SER A 61 -22.68 3.70 11.76
C SER A 61 -22.97 4.51 10.50
N SER A 62 -21.93 4.81 9.71
CA SER A 62 -22.10 5.36 8.37
C SER A 62 -21.75 4.28 7.35
N LYS A 63 -22.66 4.07 6.39
CA LYS A 63 -22.51 3.12 5.29
C LYS A 63 -22.78 3.83 3.97
N SER A 64 -21.95 3.56 2.98
CA SER A 64 -22.18 3.96 1.60
C SER A 64 -21.88 2.77 0.71
N GLN A 65 -22.71 2.50 -0.29
CA GLN A 65 -22.51 1.38 -1.21
C GLN A 65 -22.92 1.79 -2.64
N THR A 66 -22.33 1.14 -3.63
CA THR A 66 -22.67 1.35 -5.04
C THR A 66 -22.48 0.08 -5.85
N ASP A 67 -23.45 -0.20 -6.71
CA ASP A 67 -23.43 -1.18 -7.79
C ASP A 67 -23.38 -0.49 -9.18
N ASN A 68 -23.34 0.85 -9.20
CA ASN A 68 -23.29 1.61 -10.43
C ASN A 68 -21.90 1.48 -11.07
N GLU A 69 -21.86 0.96 -12.29
CA GLU A 69 -20.63 0.65 -13.01
C GLU A 69 -19.71 1.87 -13.19
N GLU A 70 -20.27 3.06 -13.47
CA GLU A 70 -19.47 4.28 -13.65
C GLU A 70 -18.83 4.74 -12.33
N MET A 71 -19.58 4.67 -11.22
CA MET A 71 -19.05 4.98 -9.89
C MET A 71 -17.97 3.98 -9.47
N ILE A 72 -18.18 2.69 -9.72
CA ILE A 72 -17.20 1.63 -9.49
C ILE A 72 -15.91 1.90 -10.28
N LYS A 73 -16.03 2.20 -11.58
CA LYS A 73 -14.88 2.57 -12.44
C LYS A 73 -14.14 3.80 -11.91
N SER A 74 -14.86 4.81 -11.44
CA SER A 74 -14.27 6.02 -10.84
C SER A 74 -13.44 5.69 -9.59
N ILE A 75 -13.99 4.87 -8.69
CA ILE A 75 -13.31 4.39 -7.47
C ILE A 75 -12.05 3.60 -7.85
N ILE A 76 -12.17 2.62 -8.74
CA ILE A 76 -11.06 1.77 -9.16
C ILE A 76 -9.97 2.61 -9.83
N SER A 77 -10.34 3.56 -10.69
CA SER A 77 -9.39 4.47 -11.32
C SER A 77 -8.62 5.30 -10.28
N ALA A 78 -9.30 5.78 -9.24
CA ALA A 78 -8.64 6.51 -8.15
C ALA A 78 -7.66 5.62 -7.38
N VAL A 79 -8.06 4.38 -7.05
CA VAL A 79 -7.19 3.40 -6.38
C VAL A 79 -5.97 3.11 -7.25
N GLN A 80 -6.16 2.76 -8.54
CA GLN A 80 -5.09 2.41 -9.49
C GLN A 80 -4.13 3.56 -9.78
N LYS A 81 -4.60 4.82 -9.76
CA LYS A 81 -3.76 6.02 -9.90
C LYS A 81 -3.08 6.44 -8.59
N GLY A 82 -3.44 5.83 -7.47
CA GLY A 82 -2.85 6.12 -6.18
C GLY A 82 -1.37 5.74 -6.10
N THR A 83 -0.70 6.27 -5.07
CA THR A 83 0.73 6.04 -4.84
C THR A 83 0.91 4.78 -3.97
N PRO A 84 1.57 3.72 -4.48
CA PRO A 84 1.82 2.50 -3.72
C PRO A 84 2.75 2.75 -2.53
N LYS A 85 2.53 2.03 -1.43
CA LYS A 85 3.44 1.98 -0.28
C LYS A 85 3.28 0.68 0.49
N THR A 86 4.21 0.41 1.40
CA THR A 86 4.08 -0.69 2.37
C THR A 86 3.82 -0.11 3.75
N ILE A 87 2.91 -0.72 4.52
CA ILE A 87 2.66 -0.35 5.91
C ILE A 87 2.81 -1.55 6.83
N THR A 88 3.19 -1.29 8.08
CA THR A 88 3.10 -2.28 9.16
C THR A 88 1.66 -2.32 9.68
N LEU A 89 1.02 -3.49 9.65
CA LEU A 89 -0.38 -3.69 10.02
C LEU A 89 -0.52 -4.53 11.30
N ASN A 90 0.01 -3.99 12.41
CA ASN A 90 -0.16 -4.56 13.74
C ASN A 90 -1.59 -4.32 14.29
N GLN A 91 -1.92 -4.96 15.42
CA GLN A 91 -3.25 -4.86 16.04
C GLN A 91 -3.67 -3.40 16.32
N LYS A 92 -2.75 -2.56 16.82
CA LYS A 92 -3.01 -1.14 17.07
C LYS A 92 -3.37 -0.39 15.79
N LYS A 93 -2.64 -0.64 14.70
CA LYS A 93 -2.89 0.01 13.40
C LYS A 93 -4.22 -0.46 12.78
N ARG A 94 -4.58 -1.73 12.92
CA ARG A 94 -5.89 -2.26 12.49
C ARG A 94 -7.04 -1.61 13.25
N ALA A 95 -6.93 -1.53 14.57
CA ALA A 95 -7.94 -0.91 15.42
C ALA A 95 -8.09 0.60 15.15
N SER A 96 -7.08 1.25 14.58
CA SER A 96 -7.12 2.67 14.23
C SER A 96 -7.63 2.94 12.81
N ALA A 97 -8.05 1.93 12.05
CA ALA A 97 -8.63 2.13 10.73
C ALA A 97 -9.97 2.87 10.88
N HIS A 98 -10.16 3.93 10.10
CA HIS A 98 -11.37 4.76 10.18
C HIS A 98 -12.58 4.05 9.58
N SER A 99 -12.34 3.26 8.53
CA SER A 99 -13.37 2.56 7.78
C SER A 99 -12.86 1.25 7.19
N THR A 100 -13.79 0.39 6.80
CA THR A 100 -13.55 -0.79 5.95
C THR A 100 -14.19 -0.56 4.59
N ILE A 101 -13.53 -1.01 3.52
CA ILE A 101 -14.11 -1.13 2.18
C ILE A 101 -14.24 -2.61 1.86
N THR A 102 -15.42 -3.04 1.42
CA THR A 102 -15.67 -4.39 0.92
C THR A 102 -15.98 -4.31 -0.56
N VAL A 103 -15.19 -5.03 -1.35
CA VAL A 103 -15.41 -5.21 -2.79
C VAL A 103 -16.02 -6.60 -2.99
N THR A 104 -17.19 -6.66 -3.61
CA THR A 104 -17.86 -7.91 -4.00
C THR A 104 -17.66 -8.15 -5.47
N TYR A 105 -17.24 -9.36 -5.83
CA TYR A 105 -17.03 -9.79 -7.20
C TYR A 105 -18.23 -10.58 -7.76
N LYS A 106 -18.24 -10.83 -9.07
CA LYS A 106 -19.30 -11.59 -9.76
C LYS A 106 -19.43 -13.04 -9.33
N ASP A 107 -18.35 -13.63 -8.82
CA ASP A 107 -18.32 -14.98 -8.25
C ASP A 107 -18.70 -14.99 -6.75
N ASP A 108 -19.27 -13.89 -6.26
CA ASP A 108 -19.62 -13.63 -4.86
C ASP A 108 -18.43 -13.62 -3.88
N SER A 109 -17.19 -13.73 -4.38
CA SER A 109 -16.01 -13.54 -3.57
C SER A 109 -15.91 -12.09 -3.08
N LYS A 110 -15.25 -11.91 -1.93
CA LYS A 110 -15.13 -10.61 -1.27
C LYS A 110 -13.68 -10.31 -0.94
N GLU A 111 -13.26 -9.09 -1.22
CA GLU A 111 -12.02 -8.53 -0.70
C GLU A 111 -12.31 -7.37 0.26
N GLU A 112 -11.65 -7.39 1.42
CA GLU A 112 -11.77 -6.37 2.44
C GLU A 112 -10.49 -5.54 2.56
N PHE A 113 -10.69 -4.23 2.71
CA PHE A 113 -9.63 -3.25 2.84
C PHE A 113 -9.86 -2.37 4.06
N LEU A 114 -8.78 -2.04 4.76
CA LEU A 114 -8.78 -1.07 5.84
C LEU A 114 -8.41 0.31 5.29
N VAL A 115 -9.07 1.36 5.79
CA VAL A 115 -8.88 2.73 5.33
C VAL A 115 -8.49 3.65 6.48
N TRP A 116 -7.50 4.51 6.23
CA TRP A 116 -7.14 5.62 7.10
C TRP A 116 -7.32 6.94 6.36
N VAL A 117 -7.99 7.90 6.98
CA VAL A 117 -8.04 9.28 6.50
C VAL A 117 -6.72 9.95 6.89
N ASP A 118 -5.91 10.27 5.89
CA ASP A 118 -4.60 10.91 6.11
C ASP A 118 -4.76 12.44 6.21
N ASN A 119 -5.67 13.00 5.40
CA ASN A 119 -6.10 14.40 5.42
C ASN A 119 -7.43 14.55 4.66
N LYS A 120 -7.90 15.78 4.48
CA LYS A 120 -9.18 16.09 3.79
C LYS A 120 -9.26 15.59 2.34
N GLU A 121 -8.15 15.26 1.70
CA GLU A 121 -8.07 14.91 0.27
C GLU A 121 -7.46 13.54 0.00
N GLN A 122 -6.83 12.93 1.00
CA GLN A 122 -6.08 11.69 0.83
C GLN A 122 -6.45 10.68 1.89
N ILE A 123 -6.57 9.45 1.44
CA ILE A 123 -6.75 8.27 2.28
C ILE A 123 -5.68 7.24 1.97
N THR A 124 -5.35 6.41 2.94
CA THR A 124 -4.57 5.19 2.74
C THR A 124 -5.51 4.00 2.76
N ILE A 125 -5.44 3.15 1.73
CA ILE A 125 -6.18 1.89 1.64
C ILE A 125 -5.17 0.74 1.71
N ALA A 126 -5.42 -0.27 2.53
CA ALA A 126 -4.58 -1.47 2.61
C ALA A 126 -5.42 -2.74 2.67
N LYS A 127 -4.95 -3.84 2.07
CA LYS A 127 -5.64 -5.13 2.20
C LYS A 127 -5.70 -5.58 3.66
N ASN A 128 -6.86 -6.07 4.10
CA ASN A 128 -7.05 -6.59 5.45
C ASN A 128 -6.50 -8.04 5.59
N GLU A 129 -5.19 -8.22 5.37
CA GLU A 129 -4.54 -9.54 5.45
C GLU A 129 -3.95 -9.79 6.84
N LYS A 130 -3.80 -11.05 7.26
CA LYS A 130 -3.16 -11.44 8.54
C LYS A 130 -1.62 -11.35 8.54
N LYS A 131 -1.04 -10.46 7.74
CA LYS A 131 0.41 -10.23 7.65
C LYS A 131 0.81 -8.97 8.40
N ASP A 132 2.04 -8.95 8.92
CA ASP A 132 2.59 -7.79 9.63
C ASP A 132 2.95 -6.63 8.71
N LYS A 133 3.30 -6.91 7.46
CA LYS A 133 3.51 -5.91 6.41
C LYS A 133 2.54 -6.18 5.28
N VAL A 134 1.83 -5.15 4.86
CA VAL A 134 0.86 -5.24 3.76
C VAL A 134 1.11 -4.13 2.76
N GLU A 135 0.72 -4.41 1.53
CA GLU A 135 0.65 -3.43 0.47
C GLU A 135 -0.52 -2.48 0.73
N ALA A 136 -0.25 -1.21 0.52
CA ALA A 136 -1.20 -0.13 0.67
C ALA A 136 -1.04 0.85 -0.48
N VAL A 137 -2.05 1.69 -0.65
CA VAL A 137 -2.06 2.76 -1.63
C VAL A 137 -2.60 4.02 -1.00
N THR A 138 -1.89 5.14 -1.20
CA THR A 138 -2.40 6.46 -0.86
C THR A 138 -3.18 7.00 -2.07
N VAL A 139 -4.46 7.27 -1.86
CA VAL A 139 -5.44 7.64 -2.89
C VAL A 139 -5.86 9.09 -2.71
N ASN A 140 -5.84 9.87 -3.78
CA ASN A 140 -6.47 11.18 -3.81
C ASN A 140 -7.96 11.03 -4.11
N ILE A 141 -8.82 11.38 -3.16
CA ILE A 141 -10.27 11.16 -3.26
C ILE A 141 -11.01 12.28 -3.99
N LYS A 142 -10.34 13.36 -4.43
CA LYS A 142 -11.00 14.49 -5.12
C LYS A 142 -11.80 14.04 -6.35
N GLY A 143 -11.26 13.07 -7.09
CA GLY A 143 -11.86 12.54 -8.32
C GLY A 143 -12.88 11.41 -8.11
N ALA A 144 -12.98 10.86 -6.89
CA ALA A 144 -13.91 9.79 -6.55
C ALA A 144 -15.02 10.35 -5.65
N LYS A 145 -16.07 10.89 -6.27
CA LYS A 145 -17.15 11.62 -5.58
C LYS A 145 -17.72 10.86 -4.39
N MET A 146 -18.00 9.56 -4.54
CA MET A 146 -18.53 8.73 -3.46
C MET A 146 -17.57 8.63 -2.27
N MET A 147 -16.28 8.40 -2.52
CA MET A 147 -15.26 8.38 -1.45
C MET A 147 -15.17 9.73 -0.76
N LYS A 148 -15.09 10.82 -1.53
CA LYS A 148 -15.04 12.18 -0.99
C LYS A 148 -16.25 12.49 -0.11
N ASP A 149 -17.46 12.16 -0.56
CA ASP A 149 -18.69 12.44 0.17
C ASP A 149 -18.76 11.61 1.46
N PHE A 150 -18.30 10.36 1.43
CA PHE A 150 -18.24 9.47 2.60
C PHE A 150 -17.26 9.97 3.69
N PHE A 151 -16.05 10.37 3.29
CA PHE A 151 -15.00 10.82 4.22
C PHE A 151 -15.07 12.32 4.58
N LYS A 152 -16.03 13.08 4.04
CA LYS A 152 -16.13 14.55 4.23
C LYS A 152 -16.17 15.00 5.70
N ASN A 153 -16.76 14.19 6.57
CA ASN A 153 -16.97 14.49 7.98
C ASN A 153 -16.02 13.76 8.94
N ASP A 154 -15.05 13.00 8.43
CA ASP A 154 -14.02 12.43 9.28
C ASP A 154 -13.10 13.58 9.73
N LYS A 155 -13.23 13.96 11.01
CA LYS A 155 -12.38 14.96 11.64
C LYS A 155 -10.97 14.37 11.70
N THR A 156 -10.02 15.07 11.09
CA THR A 156 -8.58 14.80 11.20
C THR A 156 -8.00 15.55 12.37
#